data_AF-A0A932N610-F1
#
_entry.id   AF-A0A932N610-F1
#
_cell.length_a   1.000
_cell.length_b   1.000
_cell.length_c   1.000
_cell.angle_alpha   90.00
_cell.angle_beta   90.00
_cell.angle_gamma   90.00
#
_symmetry.space_group_name_H-M   'P 1'
#
loop_
_entity.id
_entity.type
_entity.pdbx_description
1 polymer ?
#
loop_
_entity_poly.entity_id
_entity_poly.type
_entity_poly.pdbx_seq_one_letter_code
_entity_poly.pdbx_strand_id
1 'polypeptide(L)'
;FPELSIFLNGDAEFKKFAASFLRGAATGVHSLEAVQQELSEEEVGGLLPFHVMSDMKARLNQSKSRVVGVLFGDEQLQLNDSSGKERWFREQIQAGHQNAVGENYALEMKDESDGTRRLLDLMPVLYSLQSKDITFVIDEIDRSLHPMLVRKFLEFFLKTVGEGRRQVIVTTHAICRGGLAQYLFWAISIV
;
A
#
# COMPACT_ATOMS: atom_id res chain seq x y z
N PHE A 1 -2.17 2.90 -1.90
CA PHE A 1 -1.03 2.33 -2.66
C PHE A 1 0.15 3.24 -2.99
N PRO A 2 0.03 4.56 -3.28
CA PRO A 2 1.20 5.36 -3.69
C PRO A 2 2.33 5.40 -2.65
N GLU A 3 1.97 5.38 -1.36
CA GLU A 3 2.96 5.26 -0.29
C GLU A 3 3.69 3.92 -0.32
N LEU A 4 2.99 2.84 -0.70
CA LEU A 4 3.57 1.50 -0.80
C LEU A 4 4.62 1.41 -1.91
N SER A 5 4.45 2.10 -3.05
CA SER A 5 5.47 2.12 -4.11
C SER A 5 6.75 2.83 -3.65
N ILE A 6 6.62 3.90 -2.85
CA ILE A 6 7.76 4.59 -2.23
C ILE A 6 8.56 3.62 -1.35
N PHE A 7 7.89 2.85 -0.48
CA PHE A 7 8.57 1.86 0.36
C PHE A 7 9.21 0.73 -0.46
N LEU A 8 8.51 0.22 -1.49
CA LEU A 8 9.02 -0.86 -2.34
C LEU A 8 10.27 -0.47 -3.14
N ASN A 9 10.32 0.78 -3.62
CA ASN A 9 11.45 1.30 -4.39
C ASN A 9 12.60 1.82 -3.52
N GLY A 10 12.28 2.35 -2.33
CA GLY A 10 13.24 3.02 -1.45
C GLY A 10 13.85 2.14 -0.36
N ASP A 11 13.23 1.01 -0.01
CA ASP A 11 13.61 0.22 1.16
C ASP A 11 13.65 -1.30 0.86
N ALA A 12 14.87 -1.84 0.76
CA ALA A 12 15.09 -3.26 0.51
C ALA A 12 14.66 -4.15 1.71
N GLU A 13 14.72 -3.64 2.94
CA GLU A 13 14.27 -4.36 4.13
C GLU A 13 12.73 -4.39 4.17
N PHE A 14 12.06 -3.33 3.73
CA PHE A 14 10.62 -3.34 3.52
C PHE A 14 10.21 -4.43 2.53
N LYS A 15 10.87 -4.54 1.36
CA LYS A 15 10.55 -5.56 0.35
C LYS A 15 10.69 -6.99 0.91
N LYS A 16 11.73 -7.24 1.74
CA LYS A 16 11.92 -8.54 2.42
C LYS A 16 10.83 -8.79 3.46
N PHE A 17 10.53 -7.79 4.29
CA PHE A 17 9.48 -7.84 5.29
C PHE A 17 8.12 -8.17 4.66
N ALA A 18 7.74 -7.41 3.63
CA ALA A 18 6.53 -7.59 2.84
C ALA A 18 6.38 -9.03 2.34
N ALA A 19 7.41 -9.53 1.66
CA ALA A 19 7.41 -10.88 1.11
C ALA A 19 7.28 -11.96 2.21
N SER A 20 7.95 -11.77 3.36
CA SER A 20 7.85 -12.69 4.49
C SER A 20 6.45 -12.67 5.12
N PHE A 21 5.88 -11.48 5.30
CA PHE A 21 4.57 -11.30 5.91
C PHE A 21 3.46 -11.89 5.04
N LEU A 22 3.47 -11.61 3.74
CA LEU A 22 2.46 -12.10 2.79
C LEU A 22 2.46 -13.62 2.66
N ARG A 23 3.64 -14.26 2.65
CA ARG A 23 3.76 -15.72 2.71
C ARG A 23 3.13 -16.30 3.99
N GLY A 24 3.30 -15.63 5.13
CA GLY A 24 2.68 -16.03 6.41
C GLY A 24 1.18 -15.73 6.53
N ALA A 25 0.67 -14.79 5.71
CA ALA A 25 -0.72 -14.38 5.68
C ALA A 25 -1.62 -15.31 4.84
N ALA A 26 -1.03 -16.24 4.08
CA ALA A 26 -1.75 -17.20 3.22
C ALA A 26 -2.66 -16.52 2.18
N THR A 27 -2.24 -15.36 1.66
CA THR A 27 -2.95 -14.63 0.59
C THR A 27 -2.66 -15.18 -0.81
N GLY A 28 -1.64 -16.05 -0.96
CA GLY A 28 -1.14 -16.49 -2.26
C GLY A 28 -0.06 -15.57 -2.86
N VAL A 29 0.08 -14.36 -2.33
CA VAL A 29 1.10 -13.38 -2.77
C VAL A 29 2.47 -13.74 -2.19
N HIS A 30 3.49 -13.81 -3.05
CA HIS A 30 4.86 -14.12 -2.65
C HIS A 30 5.84 -12.96 -2.81
N SER A 31 5.50 -11.96 -3.64
CA SER A 31 6.32 -10.78 -3.90
C SER A 31 5.44 -9.58 -4.26
N LEU A 32 6.02 -8.38 -4.12
CA LEU A 32 5.42 -7.12 -4.57
C LEU A 32 6.47 -6.33 -5.33
N GLU A 33 6.08 -5.78 -6.47
CA GLU A 33 6.95 -4.95 -7.30
C GLU A 33 6.23 -3.67 -7.73
N ALA A 34 6.90 -2.53 -7.61
CA ALA A 34 6.45 -1.30 -8.25
C ALA A 34 6.95 -1.32 -9.69
N VAL A 35 6.02 -1.27 -10.64
CA VAL A 35 6.27 -1.34 -12.07
C VAL A 35 5.95 0.01 -12.68
N GLN A 36 6.92 0.58 -13.40
CA GLN A 36 6.74 1.79 -14.18
C GLN A 36 6.51 1.44 -15.65
N GLN A 37 5.41 1.93 -16.21
CA GLN A 37 5.01 1.72 -17.60
C GLN A 37 4.90 3.07 -18.31
N GLU A 38 5.52 3.21 -19.49
CA GLU A 38 5.34 4.39 -20.34
C GLU A 38 3.96 4.33 -21.00
N LEU A 39 3.25 5.47 -21.00
CA LEU A 39 1.92 5.62 -21.60
C LEU A 39 1.96 6.62 -22.76
N SER A 40 1.09 6.40 -23.74
CA SER A 40 0.78 7.39 -24.77
C SER A 40 -0.11 8.50 -24.21
N GLU A 41 -0.10 9.66 -24.87
CA GLU A 41 -0.96 10.80 -24.47
C GLU A 41 -2.46 10.47 -24.62
N GLU A 42 -2.81 9.61 -25.57
CA GLU A 42 -4.19 9.12 -25.76
C GLU A 42 -4.67 8.26 -24.59
N GLU A 43 -3.83 7.35 -24.09
CA GLU A 43 -4.12 6.55 -22.90
C GLU A 43 -4.31 7.42 -21.66
N VAL A 44 -3.48 8.46 -21.51
CA VAL A 44 -3.62 9.43 -20.41
C VAL A 44 -4.90 10.25 -20.53
N GLY A 45 -5.27 10.66 -21.75
CA GLY A 45 -6.53 11.38 -22.00
C GLY A 45 -7.78 10.56 -21.67
N GLY A 46 -7.68 9.22 -21.68
CA GLY A 46 -8.75 8.33 -21.19
C GLY A 46 -8.84 8.26 -19.66
N LEU A 47 -7.77 8.60 -18.94
CA LEU A 47 -7.68 8.54 -17.48
C LEU A 47 -7.92 9.90 -16.82
N LEU A 48 -7.34 10.96 -17.39
CA LEU A 48 -7.35 12.29 -16.82
C LEU A 48 -8.10 13.28 -17.72
N PRO A 49 -8.93 14.16 -17.14
CA PRO A 49 -9.51 15.27 -17.89
C PRO A 49 -8.43 16.19 -18.49
N PHE A 50 -8.73 16.77 -19.65
CA PHE A 50 -7.80 17.65 -20.38
C PHE A 50 -7.22 18.79 -19.52
N HIS A 51 -8.04 19.41 -18.65
CA HIS A 51 -7.59 20.51 -17.79
C HIS A 51 -6.49 20.08 -16.80
N VAL A 52 -6.55 18.85 -16.29
CA VAL A 52 -5.52 18.31 -15.39
C VAL A 52 -4.22 18.09 -16.17
N MET A 53 -4.31 17.55 -17.39
CA MET A 53 -3.14 17.33 -18.24
C MET A 53 -2.47 18.66 -18.62
N SER A 54 -3.25 19.69 -18.97
CA SER A 54 -2.71 21.02 -19.27
C SER A 54 -2.02 21.64 -18.05
N ASP A 55 -2.62 21.49 -16.87
CA ASP A 55 -2.04 21.98 -15.62
C ASP A 55 -0.73 21.25 -15.28
N MET A 56 -0.67 19.94 -15.51
CA MET A 56 0.56 19.16 -15.32
C MET A 56 1.68 19.63 -16.26
N LYS A 57 1.39 19.82 -17.55
CA LYS A 57 2.37 20.35 -18.52
C LYS A 57 2.84 21.76 -18.15
N ALA A 58 1.92 22.63 -17.74
CA ALA A 58 2.27 23.98 -17.28
C ALA A 58 3.18 23.96 -16.06
N ARG A 59 2.90 23.10 -15.07
CA ARG A 59 3.74 22.91 -13.87
C ARG A 59 5.11 22.33 -14.21
N LEU A 60 5.20 21.41 -15.17
CA LEU A 60 6.47 20.83 -15.61
C LEU A 60 7.40 21.91 -16.17
N ASN A 61 6.85 22.80 -17.00
CA ASN A 61 7.60 23.91 -17.60
C ASN A 61 8.03 24.99 -16.59
N GLN A 62 7.27 25.16 -15.50
CA GLN A 62 7.57 26.15 -14.45
C GLN A 62 8.50 25.60 -13.35
N SER A 63 8.53 24.28 -13.18
CA SER A 63 9.29 23.61 -12.14
C SER A 63 10.75 23.40 -12.57
N LYS A 64 11.70 23.60 -11.63
CA LYS A 64 13.08 23.12 -11.82
C LYS A 64 13.16 21.59 -11.83
N SER A 65 12.17 20.93 -11.22
CA SER A 65 12.01 19.48 -11.25
C SER A 65 11.38 19.05 -12.56
N ARG A 66 12.06 18.17 -13.29
CA ARG A 66 11.64 17.63 -14.59
C ARG A 66 10.60 16.51 -14.48
N VAL A 67 9.86 16.48 -13.37
CA VAL A 67 8.88 15.45 -13.02
C VAL A 67 7.69 16.12 -12.33
N VAL A 68 6.49 15.84 -12.83
CA VAL A 68 5.21 16.22 -12.19
C VAL A 68 4.37 14.96 -12.03
N GLY A 69 3.99 14.64 -10.79
CA GLY A 69 3.14 13.49 -10.48
C GLY A 69 1.74 13.90 -10.04
N VAL A 70 0.75 13.08 -10.39
CA VAL A 70 -0.61 13.13 -9.83
C VAL A 70 -1.01 11.73 -9.36
N LEU A 71 -1.83 11.69 -8.31
CA LEU A 71 -2.44 10.46 -7.83
C LEU A 71 -3.85 10.37 -8.40
N PHE A 72 -4.18 9.23 -9.00
CA PHE A 72 -5.50 8.97 -9.57
C PHE A 72 -5.97 7.58 -9.14
N GLY A 73 -6.93 7.54 -8.20
CA GLY A 73 -7.34 6.30 -7.55
C GLY A 73 -6.15 5.62 -6.85
N ASP A 74 -5.89 4.37 -7.25
CA ASP A 74 -4.80 3.55 -6.73
C ASP A 74 -3.49 3.69 -7.54
N GLU A 75 -3.51 4.47 -8.63
CA GLU A 75 -2.41 4.63 -9.57
C GLU A 75 -1.72 5.98 -9.40
N GLN A 76 -0.42 6.02 -9.74
CA GLN A 76 0.34 7.26 -9.84
C GLN A 76 0.71 7.51 -11.30
N LEU A 77 0.30 8.67 -11.82
CA LEU A 77 0.70 9.14 -13.15
C LEU A 77 1.77 10.21 -13.01
N GLN A 78 2.83 10.08 -13.79
CA GLN A 78 3.98 10.98 -13.79
C GLN A 78 4.21 11.49 -15.21
N LEU A 79 4.41 12.79 -15.33
CA LEU A 79 4.87 13.44 -16.54
C LEU A 79 6.32 13.86 -16.33
N ASN A 80 7.20 13.34 -17.18
CA ASN A 80 8.63 13.62 -17.12
C ASN A 80 9.08 14.36 -18.38
N ASP A 81 10.01 15.30 -18.21
CA ASP A 81 10.78 15.88 -19.32
C ASP A 81 12.16 15.21 -19.41
N SER A 82 12.27 14.20 -20.25
CA SER A 82 13.53 13.53 -20.55
C SER A 82 14.14 14.12 -21.82
N SER A 83 15.03 15.09 -21.64
CA SER A 83 15.83 15.71 -22.72
C SER A 83 14.99 16.47 -23.77
N GLY A 84 13.92 17.16 -23.36
CA GLY A 84 13.09 17.98 -24.24
C GLY A 84 11.90 17.23 -24.85
N LYS A 85 11.63 16.00 -24.40
CA LYS A 85 10.47 15.22 -24.81
C LYS A 85 9.64 14.83 -23.59
N GLU A 86 8.39 15.28 -23.59
CA GLU A 86 7.35 14.89 -22.64
C GLU A 86 7.11 13.37 -22.74
N ARG A 87 7.19 12.68 -21.59
CA ARG A 87 6.85 11.25 -21.48
C ARG A 87 5.97 11.02 -20.28
N TRP A 88 4.91 10.25 -20.50
CA TRP A 88 3.97 9.85 -19.46
C TRP A 88 4.35 8.49 -18.92
N PHE A 89 4.31 8.35 -17.61
CA PHE A 89 4.55 7.11 -16.92
C PHE A 89 3.44 6.84 -15.94
N ARG A 90 2.99 5.59 -15.88
CA ARG A 90 2.17 5.07 -14.81
C ARG A 90 3.03 4.19 -13.92
N GLU A 91 3.00 4.47 -12.62
CA GLU A 91 3.51 3.57 -11.61
C GLU A 91 2.34 2.82 -10.99
N GLN A 92 2.47 1.50 -10.98
CA GLN A 92 1.50 0.59 -10.37
C GLN A 92 2.22 -0.50 -9.59
N ILE A 93 1.54 -1.07 -8.60
CA ILE A 93 2.06 -2.20 -7.84
C ILE A 93 1.52 -3.48 -8.46
N GLN A 94 2.40 -4.47 -8.60
CA GLN A 94 2.03 -5.81 -9.03
C GLN A 94 2.36 -6.82 -7.94
N ALA A 95 1.42 -7.71 -7.69
CA ALA A 95 1.54 -8.82 -6.75
C ALA A 95 1.98 -10.08 -7.51
N GLY A 96 3.08 -10.69 -7.08
CA GLY A 96 3.55 -11.94 -7.64
C GLY A 96 2.86 -13.14 -7.00
N HIS A 97 2.43 -14.07 -7.85
CA HIS A 97 1.76 -15.33 -7.51
C HIS A 97 2.45 -16.50 -8.18
N GLN A 98 2.22 -17.70 -7.64
CA GLN A 98 2.68 -18.94 -8.24
C GLN A 98 1.48 -19.85 -8.50
N ASN A 99 1.38 -20.39 -9.72
CA ASN A 99 0.31 -21.33 -10.06
C ASN A 99 0.61 -22.74 -9.52
N ALA A 100 -0.33 -23.67 -9.66
CA ALA A 100 -0.19 -25.05 -9.18
C ALA A 100 0.97 -25.83 -9.83
N VAL A 101 1.46 -25.38 -10.99
CA VAL A 101 2.57 -25.99 -11.74
C VAL A 101 3.92 -25.34 -11.36
N GLY A 102 3.90 -24.31 -10.52
CA GLY A 102 5.10 -23.61 -10.06
C GLY A 102 5.51 -22.41 -10.92
N GLU A 103 4.71 -22.02 -11.91
CA GLU A 103 5.00 -20.88 -12.76
C GLU A 103 4.57 -19.58 -12.08
N ASN A 104 5.42 -18.56 -12.18
CA ASN A 104 5.16 -17.25 -11.61
C ASN A 104 4.33 -16.39 -12.57
N TYR A 105 3.36 -15.68 -12.03
CA TYR A 105 2.59 -14.67 -12.75
C TYR A 105 2.37 -13.46 -11.85
N ALA A 106 2.12 -12.30 -12.45
CA ALA A 106 1.87 -11.05 -11.76
C ALA A 106 0.42 -10.63 -11.96
N LEU A 107 -0.23 -10.17 -10.88
CA LEU A 107 -1.53 -9.53 -10.92
C LEU A 107 -1.38 -8.05 -10.61
N GLU A 108 -2.16 -7.22 -11.31
CA GLU A 108 -2.33 -5.83 -10.93
C GLU A 108 -3.16 -5.74 -9.64
N MET A 109 -2.96 -4.69 -8.85
CA MET A 109 -3.72 -4.49 -7.60
C MET A 109 -5.24 -4.51 -7.78
N LYS A 110 -5.76 -4.18 -8.95
CA LYS A 110 -7.20 -4.19 -9.25
C LYS A 110 -7.78 -5.60 -9.38
N ASP A 111 -6.94 -6.57 -9.72
CA ASP A 111 -7.33 -7.98 -9.90
C ASP A 111 -7.15 -8.78 -8.59
N GLU A 112 -6.58 -8.16 -7.56
CA GLU A 112 -6.45 -8.73 -6.23
C GLU A 112 -7.75 -8.73 -5.44
N SER A 113 -7.87 -9.70 -4.53
CA SER A 113 -8.98 -9.72 -3.58
C SER A 113 -8.96 -8.46 -2.69
N ASP A 114 -10.14 -7.98 -2.30
CA ASP A 114 -10.25 -6.83 -1.39
C ASP A 114 -9.51 -7.05 -0.07
N GLY A 115 -9.46 -8.29 0.42
CA GLY A 115 -8.69 -8.65 1.62
C GLY A 115 -7.17 -8.53 1.41
N THR A 116 -6.66 -8.96 0.26
CA THR A 116 -5.24 -8.78 -0.10
C THR A 116 -4.92 -7.30 -0.20
N ARG A 117 -5.73 -6.53 -0.93
CA ARG A 117 -5.55 -5.07 -1.10
C ARG A 117 -5.52 -4.35 0.24
N ARG A 118 -6.47 -4.65 1.13
CA ARG A 118 -6.50 -4.09 2.49
C ARG A 118 -5.26 -4.46 3.30
N LEU A 119 -4.82 -5.71 3.21
CA LEU A 119 -3.61 -6.15 3.93
C LEU A 119 -2.37 -5.40 3.46
N LEU A 120 -2.26 -5.17 2.15
CA LEU A 120 -1.17 -4.41 1.54
C LEU A 120 -1.20 -2.93 1.93
N ASP A 121 -2.38 -2.33 2.05
CA ASP A 121 -2.53 -0.96 2.57
C ASP A 121 -2.10 -0.82 4.03
N LEU A 122 -2.30 -1.86 4.85
CA LEU A 122 -1.89 -1.88 6.26
C LEU A 122 -0.41 -2.25 6.47
N MET A 123 0.27 -2.71 5.43
CA MET A 123 1.61 -3.25 5.52
C MET A 123 2.69 -2.19 5.87
N PRO A 124 2.66 -0.96 5.30
CA PRO A 124 3.55 0.12 5.73
C PRO A 124 3.42 0.46 7.21
N VAL A 125 2.20 0.39 7.76
CA VAL A 125 1.95 0.58 9.20
C VAL A 125 2.70 -0.47 9.99
N LEU A 126 2.56 -1.76 9.63
CA LEU A 126 3.25 -2.86 10.32
C LEU A 126 4.76 -2.73 10.28
N TYR A 127 5.32 -2.32 9.15
CA TYR A 127 6.75 -2.12 9.01
C TYR A 127 7.25 -0.96 9.87
N SER A 128 6.49 0.13 9.90
CA SER A 128 6.82 1.34 10.64
C SER A 128 6.76 1.16 12.17
N LEU A 129 6.18 0.06 12.67
CA LEU A 129 6.19 -0.30 14.11
C LEU A 129 7.58 -0.57 14.68
N GLN A 130 8.59 -0.73 13.82
CA GLN A 130 10.00 -0.80 14.24
C GLN A 130 10.52 0.57 14.72
N SER A 131 9.85 1.66 14.36
CA SER A 131 10.20 3.02 14.82
C SER A 131 9.69 3.26 16.24
N LYS A 132 10.43 4.06 17.01
CA LYS A 132 10.03 4.48 18.37
C LYS A 132 9.07 5.67 18.28
N ASP A 133 8.17 5.78 19.26
CA ASP A 133 7.29 6.94 19.50
C ASP A 133 6.28 7.25 18.37
N ILE A 134 5.57 6.23 17.89
CA ILE A 134 4.54 6.37 16.85
C ILE A 134 3.16 5.91 17.33
N THR A 135 2.12 6.64 16.91
CA THR A 135 0.71 6.31 17.14
C THR A 135 0.01 6.13 15.80
N PHE A 136 -0.60 4.97 15.60
CA PHE A 136 -1.42 4.67 14.43
C PHE A 136 -2.91 4.71 14.79
N VAL A 137 -3.71 5.31 13.93
CA VAL A 137 -5.18 5.29 14.04
C VAL A 137 -5.72 4.62 12.79
N ILE A 138 -6.38 3.48 12.95
CA ILE A 138 -6.90 2.66 11.85
C ILE A 138 -8.39 2.48 12.03
N ASP A 139 -9.17 3.12 11.16
CA ASP A 139 -10.61 2.91 11.11
C ASP A 139 -10.93 1.59 10.37
N GLU A 140 -11.92 0.86 10.88
CA GLU A 140 -12.42 -0.43 10.39
C GLU A 140 -11.28 -1.41 10.06
N ILE A 141 -10.51 -1.78 11.08
CA ILE A 141 -9.34 -2.67 10.89
C ILE A 141 -9.72 -4.01 10.24
N ASP A 142 -10.94 -4.49 10.49
CA ASP A 142 -11.50 -5.72 9.96
C ASP A 142 -12.16 -5.59 8.58
N ARG A 143 -12.20 -4.40 7.99
CA ARG A 143 -12.81 -4.19 6.67
C ARG A 143 -12.17 -5.12 5.65
N SER A 144 -12.99 -5.99 5.05
CA SER A 144 -12.55 -6.98 4.04
C SER A 144 -11.48 -7.98 4.51
N LEU A 145 -11.06 -7.95 5.78
CA LEU A 145 -10.08 -8.89 6.33
C LEU A 145 -10.78 -10.04 7.04
N HIS A 146 -10.28 -11.25 6.79
CA HIS A 146 -10.69 -12.41 7.57
C HIS A 146 -10.28 -12.20 9.05
N PRO A 147 -11.12 -12.57 10.05
CA PRO A 147 -10.82 -12.34 11.47
C PRO A 147 -9.47 -12.91 11.94
N MET A 148 -9.01 -14.02 11.35
CA MET A 148 -7.68 -14.56 11.65
C MET A 148 -6.53 -13.64 11.21
N LEU A 149 -6.69 -12.88 10.12
CA LEU A 149 -5.68 -11.92 9.66
C LEU A 149 -5.61 -10.71 10.61
N VAL A 150 -6.76 -10.19 11.03
CA VAL A 150 -6.83 -9.12 12.05
C VAL A 150 -6.14 -9.56 13.34
N ARG A 151 -6.39 -10.80 13.79
CA ARG A 151 -5.72 -11.37 14.95
C ARG A 151 -4.20 -11.46 14.75
N LYS A 152 -3.73 -11.99 13.62
CA LYS A 152 -2.29 -12.07 13.29
C LYS A 152 -1.64 -10.68 13.27
N PHE A 153 -2.33 -9.68 12.72
CA PHE A 153 -1.91 -8.29 12.71
C PHE A 153 -1.69 -7.76 14.14
N LEU A 154 -2.68 -7.93 15.02
CA LEU A 154 -2.59 -7.48 16.41
C LEU A 154 -1.52 -8.26 17.20
N GLU A 155 -1.43 -9.58 17.02
CA GLU A 155 -0.37 -10.39 17.63
C GLU A 155 1.03 -9.95 17.19
N PHE A 156 1.20 -9.62 15.91
CA PHE A 156 2.46 -9.08 15.39
C PHE A 156 2.78 -7.71 15.99
N PHE A 157 1.79 -6.82 16.08
CA PHE A 157 1.93 -5.52 16.73
C PHE A 157 2.40 -5.68 18.18
N LEU A 158 1.68 -6.48 18.97
CA LEU A 158 1.98 -6.71 20.40
C LEU A 158 3.37 -7.31 20.63
N LYS A 159 3.82 -8.22 19.75
CA LYS A 159 5.18 -8.79 19.83
C LYS A 159 6.27 -7.79 19.46
N THR A 160 5.96 -6.85 18.57
CA THR A 160 6.91 -5.82 18.12
C THR A 160 7.07 -4.72 19.16
N VAL A 161 6.05 -4.51 20.02
CA VAL A 161 6.05 -3.56 21.15
C VAL A 161 6.97 -4.04 22.29
N GLY A 162 8.29 -3.98 22.09
CA GLY A 162 9.31 -3.89 23.15
C GLY A 162 9.37 -2.50 23.82
N GLU A 163 10.53 -2.07 24.34
CA GLU A 163 10.74 -0.88 25.22
C GLU A 163 10.46 0.54 24.64
N GLY A 164 9.68 0.68 23.57
CA GLY A 164 9.33 1.97 22.96
C GLY A 164 7.82 2.23 23.01
N ARG A 165 7.42 3.50 23.20
CA ARG A 165 6.01 3.91 23.21
C ARG A 165 5.40 3.77 21.82
N ARG A 166 4.51 2.80 21.65
CA ARG A 166 3.82 2.52 20.40
C ARG A 166 2.35 2.30 20.69
N GLN A 167 1.50 3.01 19.97
CA GLN A 167 0.07 2.95 20.15
C GLN A 167 -0.62 2.62 18.83
N VAL A 168 -1.62 1.74 18.89
CA VAL A 168 -2.55 1.54 17.79
C VAL A 168 -3.97 1.71 18.32
N ILE A 169 -4.70 2.63 17.71
CA ILE A 169 -6.11 2.89 17.98
C ILE A 169 -6.87 2.33 16.79
N VAL A 170 -7.78 1.39 17.04
CA VAL A 170 -8.56 0.76 15.98
C VAL A 170 -10.06 0.83 16.25
N THR A 171 -10.84 0.95 15.19
CA THR A 171 -12.28 0.67 15.22
C THR A 171 -12.55 -0.65 14.48
N THR A 172 -13.60 -1.36 14.87
CA THR A 172 -13.94 -2.64 14.24
C THR A 172 -15.44 -2.91 14.29
N HIS A 173 -15.97 -3.56 13.25
CA HIS A 173 -17.37 -4.05 13.22
C HIS A 173 -17.46 -5.53 13.63
N ALA A 174 -16.35 -6.26 13.58
CA ALA A 174 -16.29 -7.67 13.91
C ALA A 174 -16.63 -7.94 15.38
N ILE A 175 -17.56 -8.87 15.60
CA ILE A 175 -17.91 -9.35 16.93
C ILE A 175 -16.88 -10.41 17.35
N CYS A 176 -15.93 -10.03 18.20
CA CYS A 176 -15.04 -10.99 18.85
C CYS A 176 -15.84 -11.87 19.84
N ARG A 177 -16.15 -13.12 19.45
CA ARG A 177 -16.61 -14.16 20.40
C ARG A 177 -15.44 -14.61 21.26
N GLY A 178 -15.19 -13.89 22.35
CA GLY A 178 -14.10 -14.19 23.29
C GLY A 178 -14.07 -13.35 24.57
N GLY A 179 -15.18 -12.74 24.97
CA GLY A 179 -15.29 -12.05 26.27
C GLY A 179 -14.78 -10.62 26.32
N LEU A 180 -14.47 -10.00 25.18
CA LEU A 180 -14.20 -8.56 25.11
C LEU A 180 -15.29 -7.87 24.29
N ALA A 181 -16.25 -7.39 25.09
CA ALA A 181 -17.42 -6.54 24.90
C ALA A 181 -17.82 -6.00 23.50
N GLN A 182 -19.15 -6.02 23.31
CA GLN A 182 -19.94 -5.29 22.33
C GLN A 182 -19.64 -3.78 22.36
N TYR A 183 -19.51 -3.17 21.17
CA TYR A 183 -19.34 -1.73 20.94
C TYR A 183 -18.29 -1.05 21.85
N LEU A 184 -17.01 -1.35 21.66
CA LEU A 184 -15.94 -0.60 22.32
C LEU A 184 -14.85 -0.15 21.35
N PHE A 185 -14.57 1.16 21.39
CA PHE A 185 -13.31 1.75 20.96
C PHE A 185 -12.15 1.01 21.64
N TRP A 186 -11.32 0.34 20.85
CA TRP A 186 -10.07 -0.20 21.36
C TRP A 186 -8.99 0.86 21.18
N ALA A 187 -8.74 1.64 22.23
CA ALA A 187 -7.46 2.31 22.40
C ALA A 187 -6.52 1.29 23.05
N ILE A 188 -5.74 0.55 22.24
CA ILE A 188 -4.62 -0.23 22.79
C ILE A 188 -3.47 0.75 23.02
N SER A 189 -3.51 1.43 24.16
CA SER A 189 -2.37 2.13 24.72
C SER A 189 -1.47 1.12 25.41
N ILE A 190 -0.28 0.87 24.86
CA ILE A 190 0.80 0.25 25.63
C ILE A 190 1.77 1.39 25.91
N VAL A 191 1.71 1.87 27.15
CA VAL A 191 2.60 2.90 27.69
C VAL A 191 3.95 2.29 27.99
#